data_AF-A0A8T0E0E2-F1
#
_entry.id   AF-A0A8T0E0E2-F1
#
_cell.length_a   1.000
_cell.length_b   1.000
_cell.length_c   1.000
_cell.angle_alpha   90.00
_cell.angle_beta   90.00
_cell.angle_gamma   90.00
#
_symmetry.space_group_name_H-M   'P 1'
#
loop_
_entity.id
_entity.type
_entity.pdbx_description
1 polymer ?
#
loop_
_entity_poly.entity_id
_entity_poly.type
_entity_poly.pdbx_seq_one_letter_code
_entity_poly.pdbx_strand_id
1 'polypeptide(L)'
;MKAVLWADVFQAALMFVCLFAVIVQGCLLLGGIRAVFDIADEGGRLFIPKFSFDLGAHYTFINIFAQGMIITMSSYGGGQCQVQRLMTVRNLKRSRIATFISIPMIVSFQLLCCVCGLVLYAYFRYCDPMSSNNTPIHSADQLMPYFISVTLGHLPGIPGLCICGIFSASLSTVSSAINSLASVATEDFIRPMFPKLNVTALHTKIMN
;
A
#
# COMPACT_ATOMS: atom_id res chain seq x y z
N MET A 1 -17.23 2.36 12.76
CA MET A 1 -15.91 3.03 12.75
C MET A 1 -14.86 2.39 13.67
N LYS A 2 -15.07 2.28 14.99
CA LYS A 2 -14.03 1.75 15.91
C LYS A 2 -13.55 0.32 15.60
N ALA A 3 -14.46 -0.60 15.29
CA ALA A 3 -14.11 -1.97 14.93
C ALA A 3 -13.28 -2.04 13.63
N VAL A 4 -13.63 -1.23 12.64
CA VAL A 4 -12.90 -1.13 11.36
C VAL A 4 -11.48 -0.62 11.58
N LEU A 5 -11.30 0.39 12.44
CA LEU A 5 -9.97 0.91 12.79
C LEU A 5 -9.08 -0.15 13.44
N TRP A 6 -9.63 -0.99 14.31
CA TRP A 6 -8.88 -2.09 14.92
C TRP A 6 -8.48 -3.16 13.90
N ALA A 7 -9.38 -3.49 12.96
CA ALA A 7 -9.07 -4.39 11.85
C ALA A 7 -7.94 -3.83 10.96
N ASP A 8 -7.99 -2.53 10.64
CA ASP A 8 -6.95 -1.85 9.86
C ASP A 8 -5.57 -1.91 10.55
N VAL A 9 -5.52 -1.75 11.88
CA VAL A 9 -4.27 -1.85 12.66
C VAL A 9 -3.71 -3.27 12.63
N PHE A 10 -4.54 -4.28 12.85
CA PHE A 10 -4.12 -5.68 12.79
C PHE A 10 -3.59 -6.04 11.41
N GLN A 11 -4.29 -5.61 10.37
CA GLN A 11 -3.90 -5.82 8.99
C GLN A 11 -2.59 -5.11 8.64
N ALA A 12 -2.39 -3.87 9.08
CA ALA A 12 -1.13 -3.16 8.87
C ALA A 12 0.05 -3.90 9.52
N ALA A 13 -0.11 -4.38 10.76
CA ALA A 13 0.91 -5.18 11.43
C ALA A 13 1.24 -6.47 10.66
N LEU A 14 0.21 -7.16 10.17
CA LEU A 14 0.37 -8.35 9.34
C LEU A 14 1.15 -8.07 8.05
N MET A 15 0.86 -6.94 7.37
CA MET A 15 1.58 -6.56 6.15
C MET A 15 3.07 -6.34 6.40
N PHE A 16 3.45 -5.67 7.50
CA PHE A 16 4.84 -5.53 7.88
C PHE A 16 5.50 -6.89 8.11
N VAL A 17 4.87 -7.77 8.89
CA VAL A 17 5.39 -9.13 9.15
C VAL A 17 5.63 -9.89 7.85
N CYS A 18 4.68 -9.84 6.91
CA CYS A 18 4.82 -10.53 5.62
C CYS A 18 5.94 -9.94 4.76
N LEU A 19 6.10 -8.62 4.70
CA LEU A 19 7.22 -8.00 3.99
C LEU A 19 8.56 -8.42 4.60
N PHE A 20 8.68 -8.41 5.93
CA PHE A 20 9.89 -8.89 6.59
C PHE A 20 10.17 -10.37 6.30
N ALA A 21 9.14 -11.23 6.33
CA ALA A 21 9.29 -12.65 6.02
C ALA A 21 9.80 -12.86 4.59
N VAL A 22 9.26 -12.12 3.62
CA VAL A 22 9.68 -12.16 2.22
C VAL A 22 11.13 -11.71 2.05
N ILE A 23 11.52 -10.59 2.68
CA ILE A 23 12.90 -10.08 2.60
C ILE A 23 13.87 -11.09 3.21
N VAL A 24 13.57 -11.59 4.41
CA VAL A 24 14.44 -12.55 5.10
C VAL A 24 14.58 -13.82 4.28
N GLN A 25 13.48 -14.42 3.82
CA GLN A 25 13.58 -15.65 3.04
C GLN A 25 14.27 -15.44 1.69
N GLY A 26 13.96 -14.36 0.99
CA GLY A 26 14.64 -14.05 -0.25
C GLY A 26 16.14 -13.87 -0.04
N CYS A 27 16.56 -13.16 1.01
CA CYS A 27 17.98 -13.02 1.34
C CYS A 27 18.63 -14.37 1.66
N LEU A 28 17.96 -15.27 2.38
CA LEU A 28 18.52 -16.60 2.68
C LEU A 28 18.71 -17.44 1.40
N LEU A 29 17.76 -17.39 0.47
CA LEU A 29 17.82 -18.12 -0.80
C LEU A 29 18.90 -17.57 -1.75
N LEU A 30 19.11 -16.25 -1.73
CA LEU A 30 20.06 -15.55 -2.62
C LEU A 30 21.49 -15.48 -2.05
N GLY A 31 21.75 -16.07 -0.87
CA GLY A 31 23.09 -16.04 -0.25
C GLY A 31 23.40 -14.76 0.52
N GLY A 32 22.39 -13.96 0.85
CA GLY A 32 22.46 -12.77 1.70
C GLY A 32 21.94 -11.51 1.02
N ILE A 33 21.73 -10.45 1.82
CA ILE A 33 21.20 -9.18 1.30
C ILE A 33 22.16 -8.50 0.33
N ARG A 34 23.47 -8.68 0.48
CA ARG A 34 24.49 -8.11 -0.42
C ARG A 34 24.33 -8.65 -1.85
N ALA A 35 24.18 -9.97 -1.99
CA ALA A 35 23.95 -10.60 -3.29
C ALA A 35 22.69 -10.05 -3.99
N VAL A 36 21.62 -9.74 -3.24
CA VAL A 36 20.41 -9.11 -3.80
C VAL A 36 20.73 -7.74 -4.41
N PHE A 37 21.51 -6.91 -3.71
CA PHE A 37 21.90 -5.59 -4.19
C PHE A 37 22.88 -5.68 -5.36
N ASP A 38 23.83 -6.62 -5.33
CA ASP A 38 24.79 -6.82 -6.41
C ASP A 38 24.08 -7.25 -7.71
N ILE A 39 23.16 -8.22 -7.63
CA ILE A 39 22.33 -8.66 -8.77
C ILE A 39 21.42 -7.53 -9.27
N ALA A 40 20.90 -6.69 -8.36
CA ALA A 40 20.08 -5.55 -8.72
C ALA A 40 20.89 -4.44 -9.43
N ASP A 41 22.15 -4.26 -9.06
CA ASP A 41 23.07 -3.32 -9.70
C ASP A 41 23.45 -3.80 -11.11
N GLU A 42 23.84 -5.06 -11.25
CA GLU A 42 24.11 -5.71 -12.55
C GLU A 42 22.89 -5.67 -13.48
N GLY A 43 21.70 -5.81 -12.90
CA GLY A 43 20.42 -5.71 -13.60
C GLY A 43 20.02 -4.29 -13.99
N GLY A 44 20.79 -3.26 -13.61
CA GLY A 44 20.48 -1.86 -13.86
C GLY A 44 19.19 -1.38 -13.17
N ARG A 45 18.77 -2.05 -12.10
CA ARG A 45 17.53 -1.73 -11.35
C ARG A 45 17.74 -0.69 -10.26
N LEU A 46 18.98 -0.51 -9.81
CA LEU A 46 19.37 0.56 -8.89
C LEU A 46 19.55 1.87 -9.64
N PHE A 47 18.44 2.52 -9.98
CA PHE A 47 18.46 3.81 -10.66
C PHE A 47 18.51 4.96 -9.66
N ILE A 48 19.58 5.75 -9.70
CA ILE A 48 19.65 7.05 -9.02
C ILE A 48 19.04 8.10 -9.97
N PRO A 49 17.98 8.82 -9.56
CA PRO A 49 17.35 9.81 -10.41
C PRO A 49 18.32 10.93 -10.75
N LYS A 50 18.47 11.19 -12.07
CA LYS A 50 19.30 12.29 -12.56
C LYS A 50 18.69 13.62 -12.15
N PHE A 51 19.56 14.53 -11.71
CA PHE A 51 19.17 15.91 -11.44
C PHE A 51 19.13 16.68 -12.76
N SER A 52 17.95 16.74 -13.36
CA SER A 52 17.70 17.50 -14.60
C SER A 52 16.36 18.23 -14.48
N PHE A 53 16.12 19.24 -15.30
CA PHE A 53 14.87 20.00 -15.31
C PHE A 53 13.95 19.59 -16.48
N ASP A 54 14.17 18.40 -17.04
CA ASP A 54 13.35 17.90 -18.14
C ASP A 54 12.01 17.37 -17.60
N LEU A 55 10.93 18.05 -18.00
CA LEU A 55 9.54 17.70 -17.68
C LEU A 55 9.01 16.55 -18.54
N GLY A 56 9.66 16.23 -19.67
CA GLY A 56 9.28 15.12 -20.53
C GLY A 56 9.76 13.75 -20.03
N ALA A 57 10.82 13.73 -19.21
CA ALA A 57 11.35 12.50 -18.63
C ALA A 57 10.62 12.12 -17.34
N HIS A 58 10.06 10.90 -17.31
CA HIS A 58 9.32 10.38 -16.15
C HIS A 58 10.20 10.17 -14.90
N TYR A 59 11.50 9.90 -15.05
CA TYR A 59 12.40 9.51 -13.96
C TYR A 59 13.45 10.57 -13.61
N THR A 60 13.02 11.83 -13.52
CA THR A 60 13.87 12.94 -13.11
C THR A 60 13.64 13.26 -11.64
N PHE A 61 14.68 13.67 -10.89
CA PHE A 61 14.56 14.00 -9.46
C PHE A 61 13.42 14.99 -9.18
N ILE A 62 13.33 16.04 -9.99
CA ILE A 62 12.32 17.09 -9.85
C ILE A 62 10.91 16.56 -10.12
N ASN A 63 10.76 15.71 -11.15
CA ASN A 63 9.47 15.15 -11.51
C ASN A 63 8.96 14.18 -10.42
N ILE A 64 9.84 13.32 -9.90
CA ILE A 64 9.54 12.41 -8.78
C ILE A 64 9.19 13.20 -7.51
N PHE A 65 9.97 14.23 -7.20
CA PHE A 65 9.73 15.06 -6.02
C PHE A 65 8.39 15.81 -6.12
N ALA A 66 8.13 16.46 -7.26
CA ALA A 66 6.88 17.16 -7.52
C ALA A 66 5.68 16.22 -7.48
N GLN A 67 5.79 15.04 -8.12
CA GLN A 67 4.77 13.99 -8.07
C GLN A 67 4.49 13.55 -6.63
N GLY A 68 5.54 13.25 -5.86
CA GLY A 68 5.43 12.85 -4.46
C GLY A 68 4.73 13.91 -3.59
N MET A 69 5.08 15.18 -3.79
CA MET A 69 4.41 16.30 -3.11
C MET A 69 2.92 16.38 -3.47
N ILE A 70 2.58 16.34 -4.76
CA ILE A 70 1.20 16.48 -5.23
C ILE A 70 0.34 15.32 -4.73
N ILE A 71 0.81 14.08 -4.85
CA ILE A 71 0.06 12.87 -4.42
C ILE A 71 -0.14 12.88 -2.90
N THR A 72 0.89 13.24 -2.14
CA THR A 72 0.78 13.27 -0.68
C THR A 72 -0.17 14.38 -0.24
N MET A 73 -0.05 15.57 -0.83
CA MET A 73 -0.92 16.70 -0.51
C MET A 73 -2.38 16.42 -0.85
N SER A 74 -2.66 15.83 -2.02
CA SER A 74 -4.03 15.47 -2.40
C SER A 74 -4.62 14.38 -1.51
N SER A 75 -3.82 13.37 -1.13
CA SER A 75 -4.28 12.27 -0.28
C SER A 75 -4.61 12.70 1.15
N TYR A 76 -3.79 13.56 1.76
CA TYR A 76 -4.00 14.03 3.14
C TYR A 76 -4.94 15.26 3.22
N GLY A 77 -4.96 16.11 2.19
CA GLY A 77 -5.77 17.34 2.17
C GLY A 77 -7.14 17.19 1.53
N GLY A 78 -7.26 16.42 0.43
CA GLY A 78 -8.50 16.25 -0.33
C GLY A 78 -9.18 14.89 -0.14
N GLY A 79 -8.50 13.92 0.47
CA GLY A 79 -9.04 12.58 0.68
C GLY A 79 -10.06 12.52 1.81
N GLN A 80 -11.35 12.38 1.47
CA GLN A 80 -12.43 12.29 2.46
C GLN A 80 -12.20 11.17 3.50
N CYS A 81 -11.60 10.04 3.10
CA CYS A 81 -11.22 8.96 4.02
C CYS A 81 -10.33 9.46 5.15
N GLN A 82 -9.32 10.26 4.82
CA GLN A 82 -8.31 10.71 5.77
C GLN A 82 -8.86 11.81 6.67
N VAL A 83 -9.64 12.75 6.11
CA VAL A 83 -10.34 13.77 6.89
C VAL A 83 -11.28 13.12 7.91
N GLN A 84 -12.07 12.13 7.49
CA GLN A 84 -12.97 11.40 8.39
C GLN A 84 -12.20 10.71 9.53
N ARG A 85 -11.09 10.03 9.23
CA ARG A 85 -10.24 9.39 10.25
C ARG A 85 -9.70 10.41 11.25
N LEU A 86 -9.20 11.56 10.77
CA LEU A 86 -8.66 12.62 11.63
C LEU A 86 -9.74 13.28 12.52
N MET A 87 -10.99 13.34 12.05
CA MET A 87 -12.14 13.85 12.82
C MET A 87 -12.61 12.90 13.94
N THR A 88 -12.26 11.60 13.88
CA THR A 88 -12.53 10.67 14.99
C THR A 88 -11.64 10.89 16.21
N VAL A 89 -10.57 11.66 16.06
CA VAL A 89 -9.63 11.97 17.13
C VAL A 89 -10.19 13.11 18.00
N ARG A 90 -10.19 12.91 19.33
CA ARG A 90 -10.80 13.83 20.30
C ARG A 90 -10.32 15.28 20.23
N ASN A 91 -9.06 15.52 19.86
CA ASN A 91 -8.42 16.85 19.90
C ASN A 91 -7.58 17.11 18.65
N LEU A 92 -7.56 18.37 18.18
CA LEU A 92 -6.71 18.82 17.06
C LEU A 92 -5.21 18.54 17.28
N LYS A 93 -4.69 18.79 18.49
CA LYS A 93 -3.29 18.49 18.83
C LYS A 93 -2.94 17.00 18.64
N ARG A 94 -3.85 16.11 19.03
CA ARG A 94 -3.67 14.65 18.87
C ARG A 94 -3.80 14.22 17.41
N SER A 95 -4.70 14.85 16.66
CA SER A 95 -4.86 14.61 15.23
C SER A 95 -3.59 14.97 14.46
N ARG A 96 -2.98 16.14 14.75
CA ARG A 96 -1.67 16.53 14.19
C ARG A 96 -0.55 15.55 14.53
N ILE A 97 -0.47 15.12 15.79
CA ILE A 97 0.53 14.12 16.22
C ILE A 97 0.31 12.79 15.48
N ALA A 98 -0.94 12.34 15.31
CA ALA A 98 -1.25 11.12 14.58
C ALA A 98 -0.77 11.18 13.11
N THR A 99 -0.95 12.32 12.44
CA THR A 99 -0.42 12.55 11.10
C THR A 99 1.11 12.53 11.06
N PHE A 100 1.78 13.14 12.04
CA PHE A 100 3.25 13.09 12.08
C PHE A 100 3.80 11.69 12.34
N ILE A 101 3.08 10.87 13.12
CA ILE A 101 3.45 9.46 13.37
C ILE A 101 3.19 8.59 12.12
N SER A 102 2.18 8.90 11.30
CA SER A 102 1.90 8.11 10.10
C SER A 102 2.95 8.28 8.99
N ILE A 103 3.65 9.42 8.94
CA ILE A 103 4.70 9.70 7.94
C ILE A 103 5.87 8.69 8.00
N PRO A 104 6.57 8.48 9.13
CA PRO A 104 7.65 7.50 9.18
C PRO A 104 7.15 6.07 8.92
N MET A 105 5.92 5.73 9.32
CA MET A 105 5.35 4.41 9.05
C MET A 105 5.14 4.17 7.55
N ILE A 106 4.58 5.14 6.81
CA ILE A 106 4.35 4.99 5.37
C ILE A 106 5.66 4.99 4.58
N VAL A 107 6.63 5.83 4.98
CA VAL A 107 7.96 5.86 4.36
C VAL A 107 8.68 4.53 4.58
N SER A 108 8.67 4.01 5.82
CA SER A 108 9.26 2.71 6.14
C SER A 108 8.61 1.58 5.35
N PHE A 109 7.28 1.56 5.27
CA PHE A 109 6.55 0.56 4.49
C PHE A 109 6.92 0.60 3.00
N GLN A 110 6.97 1.79 2.40
CA GLN A 110 7.35 1.96 0.99
C GLN A 110 8.77 1.48 0.72
N LEU A 111 9.73 1.79 1.61
CA LEU A 111 11.11 1.31 1.49
C LEU A 111 11.19 -0.22 1.53
N LEU A 112 10.45 -0.85 2.45
CA LEU A 112 10.40 -2.32 2.53
C LEU A 112 9.80 -2.92 1.25
N CYS A 113 8.75 -2.34 0.70
CA CYS A 113 8.19 -2.76 -0.59
C CYS A 113 9.20 -2.66 -1.74
N CYS A 114 10.01 -1.59 -1.79
CA CYS A 114 11.08 -1.46 -2.77
C CYS A 114 12.14 -2.56 -2.62
N VAL A 115 12.58 -2.85 -1.39
CA VAL A 115 13.55 -3.93 -1.13
C VAL A 115 12.95 -5.29 -1.51
N CYS A 116 11.68 -5.55 -1.17
CA CYS A 116 10.99 -6.75 -1.65
C CYS A 116 11.00 -6.84 -3.18
N GLY A 117 10.73 -5.75 -3.89
CA GLY A 117 10.78 -5.72 -5.36
C GLY A 117 12.16 -6.11 -5.92
N LEU A 118 13.24 -5.65 -5.28
CA LEU A 118 14.61 -6.05 -5.64
C LEU A 118 14.86 -7.53 -5.36
N VAL A 119 14.40 -8.05 -4.21
CA VAL A 119 14.48 -9.47 -3.85
C VAL A 119 13.77 -10.34 -4.88
N LEU A 120 12.54 -9.97 -5.26
CA LEU A 120 11.77 -10.68 -6.29
C LEU A 120 12.51 -10.65 -7.63
N TYR A 121 13.03 -9.49 -8.03
CA TYR A 121 13.80 -9.35 -9.26
C TYR A 121 15.04 -10.26 -9.27
N ALA A 122 15.81 -10.26 -8.17
CA ALA A 122 17.01 -11.08 -8.05
C ALA A 122 16.68 -12.58 -8.08
N TYR A 123 15.59 -13.00 -7.44
CA TYR A 123 15.13 -14.39 -7.45
C TYR A 123 14.68 -14.87 -8.85
N PHE A 124 13.90 -14.04 -9.56
CA PHE A 124 13.36 -14.40 -10.88
C PHE A 124 14.28 -14.04 -12.05
N ARG A 125 15.52 -13.60 -11.79
CA ARG A 125 16.48 -13.19 -12.83
C ARG A 125 16.79 -14.30 -13.84
N TYR A 126 16.94 -15.54 -13.36
CA TYR A 126 17.35 -16.69 -14.16
C TYR A 126 16.19 -17.59 -14.61
N CYS A 127 15.07 -17.54 -13.90
CA CYS A 127 13.89 -18.33 -14.18
C CYS A 127 12.68 -17.42 -14.09
N ASP A 128 12.36 -16.72 -15.18
CA ASP A 128 11.23 -15.81 -15.23
C ASP A 128 9.92 -16.60 -15.40
N PRO A 129 9.05 -16.63 -14.39
CA PRO A 129 7.79 -17.35 -14.48
C PRO A 129 6.81 -16.69 -15.46
N MET A 130 7.05 -15.47 -15.94
CA MET A 130 6.20 -14.79 -16.91
C MET A 130 6.53 -15.16 -18.37
N SER A 131 7.73 -15.67 -18.65
CA SER A 131 8.18 -15.97 -20.02
C SER A 131 7.82 -17.39 -20.50
N SER A 132 7.34 -18.24 -19.59
CA SER A 132 6.99 -19.63 -19.90
C SER A 132 5.50 -19.74 -20.25
N ASN A 133 5.18 -20.37 -21.38
CA ASN A 133 3.81 -20.44 -21.93
C ASN A 133 2.81 -21.26 -21.07
N ASN A 134 3.29 -21.93 -20.01
CA ASN A 134 2.52 -22.87 -19.18
C ASN A 134 2.47 -22.49 -17.69
N THR A 135 2.77 -21.25 -17.32
CA THR A 135 2.73 -20.81 -15.91
C THR A 135 1.41 -20.13 -15.56
N PRO A 136 0.98 -20.21 -14.29
CA PRO A 136 -0.28 -19.61 -13.82
C PRO A 136 -0.21 -18.08 -13.64
N ILE A 137 0.86 -17.41 -14.07
CA ILE A 137 1.11 -15.98 -13.80
C ILE A 137 0.96 -15.17 -15.08
N HIS A 138 -0.03 -14.28 -15.12
CA HIS A 138 -0.32 -13.41 -16.27
C HIS A 138 -0.03 -11.94 -16.00
N SER A 139 0.31 -11.56 -14.77
CA SER A 139 0.51 -10.16 -14.37
C SER A 139 1.61 -10.03 -13.32
N ALA A 140 2.35 -8.92 -13.36
CA ALA A 140 3.43 -8.64 -12.41
C ALA A 140 2.95 -8.61 -10.94
N ASP A 141 1.69 -8.21 -10.71
CA ASP A 141 1.10 -8.14 -9.37
C ASP A 141 0.94 -9.53 -8.70
N GLN A 142 0.90 -10.60 -9.50
CA GLN A 142 0.79 -11.98 -9.01
C GLN A 142 2.14 -12.57 -8.57
N LEU A 143 3.25 -11.90 -8.91
CA LEU A 143 4.60 -12.38 -8.64
C LEU A 143 4.90 -12.48 -7.14
N MET A 144 4.40 -11.53 -6.35
CA MET A 144 4.58 -11.53 -4.89
C MET A 144 3.82 -12.67 -4.20
N PRO A 145 2.49 -12.86 -4.42
CA PRO A 145 1.78 -14.03 -3.91
C PRO A 145 2.40 -15.37 -4.35
N TYR A 146 2.88 -15.46 -5.60
CA TYR A 146 3.54 -16.65 -6.11
C TYR A 146 4.89 -16.91 -5.42
N PHE A 147 5.71 -15.87 -5.24
CA PHE A 147 6.96 -15.99 -4.50
C PHE A 147 6.71 -16.49 -3.08
N ILE A 148 5.72 -15.92 -2.38
CA ILE A 148 5.32 -16.33 -1.03
C ILE A 148 4.90 -17.81 -1.01
N SER A 149 4.05 -18.25 -1.95
CA SER A 149 3.56 -19.63 -1.95
C SER A 149 4.67 -20.66 -2.21
N VAL A 150 5.63 -20.34 -3.09
CA VAL A 150 6.76 -21.23 -3.41
C VAL A 150 7.79 -21.27 -2.28
N THR A 151 8.20 -20.12 -1.75
CA THR A 151 9.30 -20.04 -0.77
C THR A 151 8.87 -20.35 0.66
N LEU A 152 7.68 -19.92 1.06
CA LEU A 152 7.15 -20.16 2.41
C LEU A 152 6.22 -21.39 2.47
N GLY A 153 6.03 -22.11 1.37
CA GLY A 153 5.13 -23.27 1.27
C GLY A 153 5.43 -24.41 2.26
N HIS A 154 6.68 -24.50 2.73
CA HIS A 154 7.08 -25.47 3.75
C HIS A 154 6.52 -25.15 5.16
N LEU A 155 6.08 -23.91 5.40
CA LEU A 155 5.47 -23.49 6.66
C LEU A 155 3.95 -23.53 6.54
N PRO A 156 3.26 -24.48 7.20
CA PRO A 156 1.82 -24.58 7.10
C PRO A 156 1.15 -23.30 7.64
N GLY A 157 0.23 -22.72 6.86
CA GLY A 157 -0.59 -21.57 7.24
C GLY A 157 0.03 -20.18 6.98
N ILE A 158 1.36 -20.02 7.02
CA ILE A 158 2.02 -18.71 6.85
C ILE A 158 1.80 -18.11 5.44
N PRO A 159 1.98 -18.86 4.34
CA PRO A 159 1.68 -18.33 3.00
C PRO A 159 0.23 -17.87 2.86
N GLY A 160 -0.71 -18.69 3.36
CA GLY A 160 -2.13 -18.37 3.35
C GLY A 160 -2.44 -17.11 4.15
N LEU A 161 -1.87 -16.98 5.35
CA LEU A 161 -2.02 -15.80 6.20
C LEU A 161 -1.55 -14.52 5.48
N CYS A 162 -0.38 -14.58 4.81
CA CYS A 162 0.15 -13.43 4.08
C CYS A 162 -0.68 -13.06 2.85
N ILE A 163 -1.10 -14.06 2.06
CA ILE A 163 -1.93 -13.82 0.88
C ILE A 163 -3.30 -13.25 1.30
N CYS A 164 -3.95 -13.83 2.31
CA CYS A 164 -5.18 -13.29 2.88
C CYS A 164 -5.00 -11.86 3.43
N GLY A 165 -3.85 -11.57 4.04
CA GLY A 165 -3.51 -10.23 4.52
C GLY A 165 -3.45 -9.19 3.40
N ILE A 166 -2.82 -9.53 2.27
CA ILE A 166 -2.75 -8.68 1.08
C ILE A 166 -4.16 -8.40 0.53
N PHE A 167 -4.98 -9.44 0.35
CA PHE A 167 -6.36 -9.27 -0.10
C PHE A 167 -7.21 -8.47 0.89
N SER A 168 -7.06 -8.71 2.19
CA SER A 168 -7.70 -7.91 3.24
C SER A 168 -7.32 -6.44 3.10
N ALA A 169 -6.05 -6.13 2.83
CA ALA A 169 -5.58 -4.77 2.65
C ALA A 169 -6.18 -4.05 1.44
N SER A 170 -6.29 -4.76 0.32
CA SER A 170 -7.02 -4.26 -0.84
C SER A 170 -8.49 -4.01 -0.51
N LEU A 171 -9.15 -4.94 0.18
CA LEU A 171 -10.57 -4.82 0.56
C LEU A 171 -10.83 -3.69 1.56
N SER A 172 -9.95 -3.48 2.55
CA SER A 172 -10.03 -2.36 3.49
C SER A 172 -9.92 -1.00 2.78
N THR A 173 -9.03 -0.90 1.79
CA THR A 173 -8.88 0.30 0.96
C THR A 173 -10.13 0.57 0.12
N VAL A 174 -10.68 -0.47 -0.53
CA VAL A 174 -11.93 -0.37 -1.32
C VAL A 174 -13.11 0.02 -0.43
N SER A 175 -13.24 -0.61 0.75
CA SER A 175 -14.30 -0.29 1.71
C SER A 175 -14.24 1.18 2.15
N SER A 176 -13.04 1.68 2.45
CA SER A 176 -12.82 3.09 2.81
C SER A 176 -13.20 4.03 1.66
N ALA A 177 -12.82 3.69 0.42
CA ALA A 177 -13.15 4.47 -0.77
C ALA A 177 -14.65 4.54 -1.02
N ILE A 178 -15.37 3.41 -0.91
CA ILE A 178 -16.83 3.36 -1.04
C ILE A 178 -17.50 4.17 0.07
N ASN A 179 -17.04 4.06 1.32
CA ASN A 179 -17.58 4.83 2.45
C ASN A 179 -17.41 6.34 2.23
N SER A 180 -16.27 6.75 1.70
CA SER A 180 -16.03 8.15 1.36
C SER A 180 -16.89 8.63 0.21
N LEU A 181 -17.01 7.84 -0.86
CA LEU A 181 -17.86 8.16 -1.99
C LEU A 181 -19.33 8.28 -1.58
N ALA A 182 -19.82 7.37 -0.73
CA ALA A 182 -21.17 7.43 -0.20
C ALA A 182 -21.40 8.69 0.66
N SER A 183 -20.42 9.05 1.49
CA SER A 183 -20.47 10.28 2.30
C SER A 183 -20.50 11.55 1.42
N VAL A 184 -19.63 11.62 0.42
CA VAL A 184 -19.58 12.75 -0.53
C VAL A 184 -20.87 12.83 -1.35
N ALA A 185 -21.35 11.70 -1.90
CA ALA A 185 -22.60 11.64 -2.63
C ALA A 185 -23.79 12.12 -1.79
N THR A 186 -23.83 11.74 -0.51
CA THR A 186 -24.93 12.11 0.40
C THR A 186 -24.90 13.59 0.75
N GLU A 187 -23.74 14.12 1.16
CA GLU A 187 -23.62 15.50 1.62
C GLU A 187 -23.60 16.53 0.48
N ASP A 188 -22.96 16.20 -0.66
CA ASP A 188 -22.74 17.17 -1.74
C ASP A 188 -23.79 17.10 -2.85
N PHE A 189 -24.46 15.95 -3.05
CA PHE A 189 -25.47 15.80 -4.11
C PHE A 189 -26.88 15.61 -3.55
N ILE A 190 -27.08 14.65 -2.66
CA ILE A 190 -28.43 14.30 -2.17
C ILE A 190 -28.99 15.42 -1.29
N ARG A 191 -28.21 15.92 -0.32
CA ARG A 191 -28.65 16.94 0.63
C ARG A 191 -29.01 18.28 -0.04
N PRO A 192 -28.26 18.79 -1.04
CA PRO A 192 -28.65 20.00 -1.77
C PRO A 192 -29.83 19.79 -2.72
N MET A 193 -29.95 18.63 -3.37
CA MET A 193 -31.06 18.34 -4.29
C MET A 193 -32.39 18.04 -3.57
N PHE A 194 -32.34 17.45 -2.38
CA PHE A 194 -33.51 17.06 -1.60
C PHE A 194 -33.47 17.64 -0.17
N PRO A 195 -33.57 18.98 0.00
CA PRO A 195 -33.44 19.64 1.30
C PRO A 195 -34.55 19.29 2.30
N LYS A 196 -35.67 18.69 1.84
CA LYS A 196 -36.76 18.20 2.69
C LYS A 196 -36.54 16.78 3.23
N LEU A 197 -35.52 16.07 2.74
CA LEU A 197 -35.16 14.75 3.26
C LEU A 197 -34.37 14.96 4.56
N ASN A 198 -34.86 14.44 5.69
CA ASN A 198 -34.17 14.53 6.98
C ASN A 198 -32.94 13.59 7.00
N VAL A 199 -31.86 13.98 6.32
CA VAL A 199 -30.61 13.20 6.18
C VAL A 199 -30.00 12.85 7.55
N THR A 200 -30.24 13.68 8.58
CA THR A 200 -29.83 13.46 9.97
C THR A 200 -30.38 12.16 10.57
N ALA A 201 -31.58 11.74 10.18
CA ALA A 201 -32.18 10.47 10.62
C ALA A 201 -31.54 9.25 9.94
N LEU A 202 -31.05 9.40 8.70
CA LEU A 202 -30.31 8.36 7.97
C LEU A 202 -28.89 8.18 8.53
N HIS A 203 -28.20 9.27 8.84
CA HIS A 203 -26.83 9.24 9.36
C HIS A 203 -26.73 8.52 10.72
N THR A 204 -27.75 8.67 11.57
CA THR A 204 -27.84 8.00 12.88
C THR A 204 -28.13 6.49 12.75
N LYS A 205 -28.75 6.07 11.64
CA LYS A 205 -29.11 4.68 11.36
C LYS A 205 -28.02 3.89 10.62
N ILE A 206 -27.09 4.59 9.95
CA ILE A 206 -25.96 3.98 9.22
C ILE A 206 -24.68 3.93 10.07
N MET A 207 -24.52 4.83 11.06
CA MET A 207 -23.32 4.88 11.92
C MET A 207 -23.42 4.06 13.23
N ASN A 208 -24.61 3.60 13.61
CA ASN A 208 -24.81 2.60 14.67
C ASN A 208 -24.83 1.20 14.06
#